data_AF-A0A261GPL6-F1
#
_entry.id   AF-A0A261GPL6-F1
#
_cell.length_a   1.000
_cell.length_b   1.000
_cell.length_c   1.000
_cell.angle_alpha   90.00
_cell.angle_beta   90.00
_cell.angle_gamma   90.00
#
_symmetry.space_group_name_H-M   'P 1'
#
loop_
_entity.id
_entity.type
_entity.pdbx_description
1 polymer ?
#
loop_
_entity_poly.entity_id
_entity_poly.type
_entity_poly.pdbx_seq_one_letter_code
_entity_poly.pdbx_strand_id
1 'polypeptide(L)' 'MSYNYKDLNYIREALNFYEKHLSEIDINECDDDEADEIQDDILYMGRLKALTNRLIEEWESNGPKLSLVDSEKPE' A
#
# COMPACT_ATOMS: atom_id res chain seq x y z
N MET A 1 -1.69 4.31 -18.62
CA MET A 1 -2.92 3.83 -17.96
C MET A 1 -2.92 4.39 -16.54
N SER A 2 -4.04 4.98 -16.10
CA SER A 2 -4.21 5.42 -14.71
C SER A 2 -4.83 4.27 -13.92
N TYR A 3 -4.26 3.90 -12.78
CA TYR A 3 -4.84 2.88 -11.89
C TYR A 3 -6.08 3.46 -11.20
N ASN A 4 -7.18 2.70 -11.19
CA ASN A 4 -8.37 3.09 -10.44
C ASN A 4 -8.30 2.59 -8.98
N TYR A 5 -9.22 3.05 -8.13
CA TYR A 5 -9.26 2.68 -6.70
C TYR A 5 -9.30 1.16 -6.45
N LYS A 6 -10.04 0.41 -7.29
CA LYS A 6 -10.13 -1.05 -7.18
C LYS A 6 -8.82 -1.72 -7.56
N ASP A 7 -8.17 -1.25 -8.62
CA ASP A 7 -6.85 -1.74 -9.05
C ASP A 7 -5.81 -1.53 -7.94
N LEU A 8 -5.80 -0.34 -7.32
CA LEU A 8 -4.89 -0.02 -6.22
C LEU A 8 -5.10 -0.94 -5.01
N ASN A 9 -6.35 -1.27 -4.68
CA ASN A 9 -6.64 -2.22 -3.61
C ASN A 9 -6.17 -3.64 -3.93
N TYR A 10 -6.34 -4.12 -5.17
CA TYR A 10 -5.78 -5.42 -5.57
C TYR A 10 -4.25 -5.44 -5.53
N ILE A 11 -3.62 -4.35 -5.96
CA ILE A 11 -2.17 -4.18 -5.87
C ILE A 11 -1.74 -4.23 -4.40
N ARG A 12 -2.41 -3.48 -3.50
CA ARG A 12 -2.09 -3.49 -2.07
C ARG A 12 -2.17 -4.89 -1.46
N GLU A 13 -3.21 -5.66 -1.77
CA GLU A 13 -3.34 -7.05 -1.29
C GLU A 13 -2.23 -7.96 -1.84
N ALA A 14 -1.89 -7.83 -3.12
CA ALA A 14 -0.78 -8.57 -3.71
C ALA A 14 0.55 -8.21 -3.04
N LEU A 15 0.81 -6.92 -2.79
CA LEU A 15 2.02 -6.46 -2.11
C LEU A 15 2.11 -7.01 -0.68
N ASN A 16 0.99 -7.04 0.06
CA ASN A 16 0.94 -7.65 1.40
C ASN A 16 1.26 -9.15 1.36
N PHE A 17 0.77 -9.86 0.34
CA PHE A 17 1.06 -11.29 0.17
C PHE A 17 2.55 -11.54 -0.09
N TYR A 18 3.16 -10.75 -0.97
CA TYR A 18 4.59 -10.85 -1.28
C TYR A 18 5.47 -10.46 -0.09
N GLU A 19 5.15 -9.37 0.61
CA GLU A 19 5.86 -8.95 1.83
C GLU A 19 5.84 -10.06 2.89
N LYS A 20 4.71 -10.75 3.04
CA LYS A 20 4.62 -11.91 3.93
C LYS A 20 5.55 -13.04 3.47
N HIS A 21 5.55 -13.38 2.17
CA HIS A 21 6.46 -14.40 1.64
C HIS A 21 7.92 -14.06 1.90
N LEU A 22 8.33 -12.81 1.64
CA LEU A 22 9.70 -12.35 1.89
C LEU A 22 10.06 -12.44 3.38
N SER A 23 9.11 -12.16 4.29
CA SER A 23 9.35 -12.27 5.73
C SER A 23 9.50 -13.71 6.25
N GLU A 24 9.10 -14.70 5.46
CA GLU A 24 9.23 -16.12 5.80
C GLU A 24 10.58 -16.72 5.35
N ILE A 25 11.37 -15.98 4.57
CA ILE A 25 12.70 -16.41 4.12
C ILE A 25 13.72 -16.21 5.26
N ASP A 26 14.44 -17.27 5.61
CA ASP A 26 15.58 -17.16 6.52
C ASP A 26 16.83 -16.73 5.75
N ILE A 27 17.15 -15.45 5.83
CA ILE A 27 18.31 -14.83 5.16
C ILE A 27 19.63 -15.53 5.55
N ASN A 28 19.71 -16.18 6.71
CA ASN A 28 20.94 -16.87 7.13
C ASN A 28 21.17 -18.20 6.37
N GLU A 29 20.16 -18.71 5.67
CA GLU A 29 20.28 -19.90 4.82
C GLU A 29 20.64 -19.55 3.36
N CYS A 30 20.60 -18.27 3.01
CA CYS A 30 20.97 -17.75 1.69
C CYS A 30 22.49 -17.56 1.55
N ASP A 31 22.98 -17.60 0.32
CA ASP A 31 24.31 -17.07 0.03
C ASP A 31 24.31 -15.54 0.00
N ASP A 32 25.50 -14.92 -0.05
CA ASP A 32 25.62 -13.46 0.04
C ASP A 32 24.90 -12.75 -1.12
N ASP A 33 24.94 -13.32 -2.33
CA ASP A 33 24.28 -12.74 -3.51
C ASP A 33 22.75 -12.82 -3.38
N GLU A 34 22.21 -13.98 -2.98
CA GLU A 34 20.77 -14.18 -2.75
C GLU A 34 20.26 -13.32 -1.59
N ALA A 35 21.04 -13.18 -0.51
CA ALA A 35 20.69 -12.33 0.63
C ALA A 35 20.61 -10.84 0.23
N ASP A 36 21.53 -10.38 -0.61
CA ASP A 36 21.53 -9.01 -1.13
C ASP A 36 20.33 -8.77 -2.06
N GLU A 37 20.01 -9.72 -2.94
CA GLU A 37 18.83 -9.65 -3.82
C GLU A 37 17.52 -9.57 -2.99
N ILE A 38 17.38 -10.40 -1.96
CA ILE A 38 16.20 -10.39 -1.08
C ILE A 38 16.08 -9.05 -0.33
N GLN A 39 17.19 -8.48 0.13
CA GLN A 39 17.17 -7.17 0.79
C GLN A 39 16.72 -6.05 -0.16
N ASP A 40 17.18 -6.07 -1.41
CA ASP A 40 16.76 -5.14 -2.44
C ASP A 40 15.26 -5.29 -2.77
N ASP A 41 14.77 -6.52 -2.85
CA ASP A 41 13.35 -6.82 -3.06
C ASP A 41 12.50 -6.31 -1.90
N ILE A 42 12.90 -6.54 -0.65
CA ILE A 42 12.21 -6.00 0.54
C ILE A 42 12.12 -4.47 0.47
N LEU A 43 13.22 -3.80 0.10
CA LEU A 43 13.26 -2.34 -0.02
C LEU A 43 12.34 -1.84 -1.15
N TYR A 44 12.39 -2.51 -2.30
CA TYR A 44 11.55 -2.17 -3.45
C TYR A 44 10.06 -2.35 -3.13
N MET A 45 9.71 -3.47 -2.50
CA MET A 45 8.35 -3.80 -2.08
C MET A 45 7.81 -2.78 -1.07
N GLY A 46 8.61 -2.38 -0.09
CA GLY A 46 8.23 -1.35 0.88
C GLY A 46 7.94 -0.01 0.20
N ARG A 47 8.77 0.41 -0.76
CA ARG A 47 8.57 1.64 -1.54
C ARG A 47 7.31 1.59 -2.39
N LEU A 48 7.06 0.47 -3.06
CA LEU A 48 5.88 0.29 -3.91
C LEU A 48 4.59 0.31 -3.08
N LYS A 49 4.58 -0.38 -1.93
CA LYS A 49 3.46 -0.39 -1.00
C LYS A 49 3.16 1.00 -0.44
N ALA A 50 4.19 1.76 -0.07
CA ALA A 50 4.03 3.14 0.39
C ALA A 50 3.40 4.03 -0.70
N LEU A 51 3.83 3.90 -1.95
CA LEU A 51 3.24 4.61 -3.09
C LEU A 51 1.77 4.21 -3.31
N THR A 52 1.46 2.91 -3.30
CA THR A 52 0.09 2.42 -3.46
C THR A 52 -0.82 2.95 -2.35
N ASN A 53 -0.38 2.92 -1.09
CA ASN A 53 -1.14 3.44 0.04
C ASN A 53 -1.41 4.93 -0.10
N ARG A 54 -0.40 5.72 -0.46
CA ARG A 54 -0.57 7.16 -0.69
C ARG A 54 -1.60 7.44 -1.78
N LEU A 55 -1.56 6.71 -2.90
CA LEU A 55 -2.54 6.88 -3.97
C LEU A 55 -3.96 6.53 -3.47
N ILE A 56 -4.12 5.44 -2.71
CA ILE A 56 -5.40 5.08 -2.09
C ILE A 56 -5.91 6.20 -1.17
N GLU A 57 -5.05 6.75 -0.31
CA GLU A 57 -5.39 7.87 0.58
C GLU A 57 -5.83 9.12 -0.19
N GLU A 58 -5.21 9.41 -1.34
CA GLU A 58 -5.62 10.50 -2.23
C GLU A 58 -7.03 10.25 -2.82
N TRP A 59 -7.36 9.00 -3.18
CA TRP A 59 -8.71 8.64 -3.61
C TRP A 59 -9.74 8.75 -2.47
N GLU A 60 -9.41 8.26 -1.28
CA GLU A 60 -10.29 8.31 -0.10
C GLU A 60 -10.54 9.75 0.36
N SER A 61 -9.52 10.61 0.30
CA SER A 61 -9.60 12.04 0.65
C SER A 61 -10.50 12.84 -0.29
N ASN A 62 -10.67 12.36 -1.54
CA ASN A 62 -11.57 12.92 -2.55
C ASN A 62 -13.01 12.34 -2.47
N GLY A 63 -13.27 11.42 -1.54
CA GLY A 63 -14.60 10.89 -1.29
C GLY A 63 -15.58 11.95 -0.75
N PRO A 64 -16.89 11.69 -0.81
CA PRO A 64 -17.89 12.60 -0.29
C PRO A 64 -17.66 12.84 1.20
N LYS A 65 -17.31 14.08 1.55
CA LYS A 65 -17.22 14.52 2.94
C LYS A 65 -18.64 14.77 3.43
N LEU A 66 -19.01 14.15 4.55
CA LEU A 66 -20.23 14.52 5.27
C LEU A 66 -20.06 15.97 5.73
N SER A 67 -20.65 16.92 5.01
CA SER A 67 -20.83 18.26 5.55
C SER A 67 -21.74 18.12 6.75
N LEU A 68 -21.28 18.55 7.93
CA LEU A 68 -22.17 18.78 9.05
C LEU A 68 -23.25 19.73 8.54
N VAL A 69 -24.48 19.22 8.43
CA VAL A 69 -25.64 20.07 8.20
C VAL A 69 -25.78 20.87 9.48
N ASP A 70 -25.27 22.10 9.48
CA ASP A 70 -25.59 23.07 10.51
C ASP A 70 -27.10 23.06 10.65
N SER A 71 -27.56 22.58 11.80
CA SER A 71 -28.96 22.62 12.17
C SER A 71 -29.29 24.07 12.51
N GLU A 72 -29.26 24.94 11.50
CA GLU A 72 -29.98 26.19 11.55
C GLU A 72 -31.46 25.83 11.52
N LYS A 73 -32.11 26.02 12.66
CA LYS A 73 -33.53 26.32 12.64
C LYS A 73 -33.83 27.48 13.59
N PRO A 74 -34.86 28.26 13.23
CA PRO A 74 -34.83 29.71 13.21
C PRO A 74 -35.73 30.28 14.31
N GLU A 75 -35.53 31.58 14.58
CA GLU A 75 -36.41 32.53 15.30
C GLU A 75 -37.10 32.08 16.60
#